data_AF-A0A523TSG8-F1
#
_entry.id   AF-A0A523TSG8-F1
#
_cell.length_a   1.000
_cell.length_b   1.000
_cell.length_c   1.000
_cell.angle_alpha   90.00
_cell.angle_beta   90.00
_cell.angle_gamma   90.00
#
_symmetry.space_group_name_H-M   'P 1'
#
loop_
_entity.id
_entity.type
_entity.pdbx_description
1 polymer ?
#
loop_
_entity_poly.entity_id
_entity_poly.type
_entity_poly.pdbx_seq_one_letter_code
_entity_poly.pdbx_strand_id
1 'polypeptide(L)'
;MKISIMRPIVLGIITAVILWNVIGGCGGKSKDSAIFFPGPGTGTGTGTSTGTGTGTGTGTGTGTGTGGPADPGVRVRTWFPETLFVEPSLITDSAGVAVVTFDMADSITDWRLTAQASANDGRLGSTTEALRCFQDFFIDISLPVEMTQHDEFHVPCVIYNYLSADQQVFVQLSCASWFTSIGPMDHIVDMSPGEVKSVYFPVRIDGVGSKALTVYGYGAFMNDAISRVLRIIPDGEPVTGTVSTSLGNAQNIVFDIPPMHIPDADECIIKIYAGYVTQVIEGVESLVKKPYG
;
A
#
# COMPACT_ATOMS: atom_id res chain seq x y z
N MET A 1 37.03 -45.58 -3.94
CA MET A 1 35.61 -45.67 -4.33
C MET A 1 34.74 -45.61 -3.07
N LYS A 2 34.25 -44.42 -2.71
CA LYS A 2 32.96 -44.24 -2.04
C LYS A 2 32.55 -42.78 -2.20
N ILE A 3 31.33 -42.64 -2.67
CA ILE A 3 30.70 -41.46 -3.25
C ILE A 3 30.04 -40.64 -2.14
N SER A 4 30.22 -39.32 -2.24
CA SER A 4 29.35 -38.20 -1.86
C SER A 4 28.23 -38.40 -0.84
N ILE A 5 28.18 -37.52 0.16
CA ILE A 5 26.93 -36.84 0.54
C ILE A 5 27.23 -35.34 0.58
N MET A 6 27.24 -34.73 -0.59
CA MET A 6 27.15 -33.28 -0.75
C MET A 6 25.75 -32.89 -0.25
N ARG A 7 25.68 -32.23 0.91
CA ARG A 7 24.43 -31.73 1.48
C ARG A 7 23.75 -30.80 0.46
N PRO A 8 22.44 -30.91 0.25
CA PRO A 8 21.76 -30.07 -0.71
C PRO A 8 21.72 -28.64 -0.20
N ILE A 9 22.60 -27.81 -0.73
CA ILE A 9 22.48 -26.36 -0.64
C ILE A 9 21.35 -25.98 -1.59
N VAL A 10 20.23 -25.50 -1.05
CA VAL A 10 19.19 -24.85 -1.85
C VAL A 10 19.75 -23.51 -2.29
N LEU A 11 19.91 -23.33 -3.60
CA LEU A 11 20.66 -22.21 -4.20
C LEU A 11 19.78 -20.98 -4.45
N GLY A 12 18.48 -21.07 -4.22
CA GLY A 12 17.60 -19.91 -4.31
C GLY A 12 16.19 -20.26 -3.86
N ILE A 13 15.69 -19.49 -2.90
CA ILE A 13 14.27 -19.35 -2.63
C ILE A 13 13.81 -18.01 -3.21
N ILE A 14 12.86 -18.05 -4.13
CA ILE A 14 12.11 -16.87 -4.56
C ILE A 14 10.89 -16.79 -3.64
N THR A 15 10.85 -15.75 -2.80
CA THR A 15 9.70 -15.49 -1.94
C THR A 15 8.99 -14.23 -2.42
N ALA A 16 7.67 -14.30 -2.57
CA ALA A 16 6.82 -13.15 -2.83
C ALA A 16 5.64 -13.13 -1.87
N VAL A 17 5.35 -11.97 -1.27
CA VAL A 17 4.18 -11.72 -0.43
C VAL A 17 3.30 -10.68 -1.12
N ILE A 18 2.11 -11.09 -1.57
CA ILE A 18 1.22 -10.26 -2.41
C ILE A 18 -0.19 -10.28 -1.81
N LEU A 19 -0.94 -9.19 -1.96
CA LEU A 19 -2.35 -9.12 -1.59
C LEU A 19 -3.17 -10.19 -2.34
N TRP A 20 -4.07 -10.87 -1.62
CA TRP A 20 -4.88 -11.96 -2.19
C TRP A 20 -5.75 -11.51 -3.38
N ASN A 21 -6.27 -10.28 -3.35
CA ASN A 21 -7.19 -9.76 -4.36
C ASN A 21 -6.51 -9.36 -5.68
N VAL A 22 -5.18 -9.29 -5.73
CA VAL A 22 -4.44 -8.85 -6.93
C VAL A 22 -4.29 -9.98 -7.97
N ILE A 23 -4.38 -11.24 -7.55
CA ILE A 23 -4.20 -12.41 -8.45
C ILE A 23 -5.56 -13.02 -8.86
N GLY A 24 -6.60 -12.18 -8.99
CA GLY A 24 -7.94 -12.56 -9.45
C GLY A 24 -8.04 -13.01 -10.92
N GLY A 25 -6.97 -13.58 -11.49
CA GLY A 25 -6.91 -14.11 -12.84
C GLY A 25 -6.05 -15.38 -12.88
N CYS A 26 -6.72 -16.52 -13.06
CA CYS A 26 -6.17 -17.88 -13.22
C CYS A 26 -5.40 -18.48 -12.01
N GLY A 27 -6.06 -19.37 -11.28
CA GLY A 27 -5.36 -20.49 -10.61
C GLY A 27 -5.96 -20.98 -9.30
N GLY A 28 -6.89 -21.94 -9.41
CA GLY A 28 -7.03 -23.12 -8.54
C GLY A 28 -7.08 -22.93 -7.02
N LYS A 29 -8.27 -23.19 -6.45
CA LYS A 29 -8.47 -23.38 -5.00
C LYS A 29 -7.63 -24.54 -4.46
N SER A 30 -6.91 -24.29 -3.36
CA SER A 30 -6.66 -25.31 -2.35
C SER A 30 -6.77 -24.63 -0.98
N LYS A 31 -7.95 -24.75 -0.37
CA LYS A 31 -8.08 -24.75 1.07
C LYS A 31 -7.79 -26.19 1.47
N ASP A 32 -6.75 -26.41 2.25
CA ASP A 32 -6.63 -27.51 3.23
C ASP A 32 -5.32 -27.33 4.00
N SER A 33 -5.40 -26.63 5.13
CA SER A 33 -4.32 -26.52 6.09
C SER A 33 -4.39 -27.70 7.07
N ALA A 34 -3.49 -28.67 6.91
CA ALA A 34 -3.07 -29.56 8.00
C ALA A 34 -1.80 -30.32 7.63
N ILE A 35 -0.70 -30.05 8.34
CA ILE A 35 0.28 -31.11 8.66
C ILE A 35 0.61 -31.02 10.15
N PHE A 36 -0.10 -31.85 10.91
CA PHE A 36 0.21 -32.33 12.24
C PHE A 36 1.31 -33.39 12.15
N PHE A 37 2.33 -33.37 13.02
CA PHE A 37 2.91 -34.60 13.59
C PHE A 37 3.44 -34.37 15.03
N PRO A 38 3.38 -35.40 15.90
CA PRO A 38 3.47 -35.27 17.37
C PRO A 38 4.84 -35.64 18.00
N GLY A 39 5.27 -34.84 19.00
CA GLY A 39 6.08 -35.15 20.21
C GLY A 39 7.43 -35.90 20.09
N PRO A 40 8.18 -36.10 21.21
CA PRO A 40 8.06 -35.55 22.57
C PRO A 40 9.33 -34.81 23.06
N GLY A 41 9.19 -33.84 23.98
CA GLY A 41 10.35 -33.19 24.59
C GLY A 41 9.99 -32.24 25.73
N THR A 42 10.21 -32.70 26.95
CA THR A 42 10.05 -32.01 28.23
C THR A 42 11.13 -30.95 28.48
N GLY A 43 10.75 -29.80 29.08
CA GLY A 43 11.59 -29.12 30.08
C GLY A 43 12.06 -27.67 29.80
N THR A 44 11.33 -26.72 30.39
CA THR A 44 11.77 -25.50 31.12
C THR A 44 12.98 -24.67 30.65
N GLY A 45 12.72 -23.38 30.40
CA GLY A 45 13.72 -22.30 30.42
C GLY A 45 13.07 -20.95 30.69
N THR A 46 13.17 -20.49 31.93
CA THR A 46 12.88 -19.10 32.36
C THR A 46 14.05 -18.22 31.96
N GLY A 47 13.78 -17.06 31.36
CA GLY A 47 14.82 -16.11 30.95
C GLY A 47 14.27 -14.69 30.82
N THR A 48 14.36 -13.94 31.91
CA THR A 48 14.20 -12.49 31.96
C THR A 48 15.45 -11.85 31.36
N SER A 49 15.32 -10.96 30.39
CA SER A 49 16.41 -10.04 30.01
C SER A 49 15.87 -8.67 29.62
N THR A 50 16.14 -7.73 30.51
CA THR A 50 16.20 -6.29 30.25
C THR A 50 17.30 -6.02 29.24
N GLY A 51 16.98 -5.31 28.15
CA GLY A 51 17.93 -4.87 27.13
C GLY A 51 17.71 -3.40 26.81
N THR A 52 18.53 -2.55 27.41
CA THR A 52 18.68 -1.13 27.08
C THR A 52 19.44 -1.03 25.75
N GLY A 53 18.84 -0.40 24.74
CA GLY A 53 19.44 -0.18 23.43
C GLY A 53 19.23 1.25 22.95
N THR A 54 20.27 2.07 23.12
CA THR A 54 20.42 3.41 22.55
C THR A 54 20.69 3.30 21.05
N GLY A 55 19.78 3.80 20.23
CA GLY A 55 19.93 3.88 18.77
C GLY A 55 19.48 5.24 18.26
N THR A 56 20.44 6.13 18.02
CA THR A 56 20.25 7.41 17.32
C THR A 56 20.12 7.17 15.82
N GLY A 57 18.91 7.35 15.30
CA GLY A 57 18.61 7.39 13.88
C GLY A 57 17.84 8.66 13.54
N THR A 58 18.54 9.68 13.06
CA THR A 58 17.96 10.90 12.47
C THR A 58 17.50 10.61 11.04
N GLY A 59 16.20 10.44 10.85
CA GLY A 59 15.53 10.52 9.56
C GLY A 59 14.79 11.85 9.45
N THR A 60 15.38 12.86 8.82
CA THR A 60 14.71 14.11 8.46
C THR A 60 13.91 13.92 7.18
N GLY A 61 12.61 13.64 7.32
CA GLY A 61 11.61 13.85 6.27
C GLY A 61 10.91 15.18 6.49
N THR A 62 11.32 16.22 5.76
CA THR A 62 10.62 17.52 5.74
C THR A 62 9.38 17.41 4.84
N GLY A 63 8.24 17.09 5.45
CA GLY A 63 6.92 17.37 4.90
C GLY A 63 6.32 18.58 5.61
N THR A 64 6.41 19.75 5.00
CA THR A 64 5.71 20.96 5.47
C THR A 64 4.25 20.89 5.05
N GLY A 65 3.43 20.26 5.89
CA GLY A 65 1.97 20.38 5.87
C GLY A 65 1.53 21.19 7.08
N THR A 66 1.01 22.40 6.86
CA THR A 66 0.47 23.27 7.90
C THR A 66 -1.04 23.01 8.02
N GLY A 67 -1.53 22.49 9.15
CA GLY A 67 -2.97 22.49 9.44
C GLY A 67 -3.45 21.54 10.55
N GLY A 68 -3.89 22.11 11.69
CA GLY A 68 -4.80 21.48 12.68
C GLY A 68 -4.18 20.46 13.63
N PRO A 69 -4.68 20.31 14.88
CA PRO A 69 -3.95 19.62 15.95
C PRO A 69 -3.79 18.13 15.60
N ALA A 70 -2.53 17.72 15.43
CA ALA A 70 -2.14 16.32 15.48
C ALA A 70 -2.54 15.77 16.85
N ASP A 71 -3.45 14.79 16.88
CA ASP A 71 -3.72 14.03 18.08
C ASP A 71 -2.46 13.19 18.43
N PRO A 72 -1.81 13.43 19.59
CA PRO A 72 -0.41 13.04 19.80
C PRO A 72 -0.17 11.54 20.09
N GLY A 73 -1.06 10.62 19.69
CA GLY A 73 -0.92 9.21 20.08
C GLY A 73 -1.50 8.12 19.16
N VAL A 74 -2.31 8.44 18.14
CA VAL A 74 -2.90 7.40 17.27
C VAL A 74 -2.03 7.16 16.03
N ARG A 75 -1.66 5.90 15.80
CA ARG A 75 -0.91 5.49 14.61
C ARG A 75 -1.80 5.57 13.37
N VAL A 76 -1.41 6.39 12.39
CA VAL A 76 -2.13 6.54 11.12
C VAL A 76 -1.62 5.53 10.10
N ARG A 77 -2.53 4.68 9.62
CA ARG A 77 -2.27 3.70 8.56
C ARG A 77 -2.20 4.39 7.21
N THR A 78 -1.06 4.27 6.53
CA THR A 78 -0.75 4.96 5.26
C THR A 78 -0.10 4.04 4.23
N TRP A 79 0.49 2.92 4.67
CA TRP A 79 1.30 2.07 3.81
C TRP A 79 0.52 0.83 3.36
N PHE A 80 -0.06 0.94 2.17
CA PHE A 80 -0.90 -0.08 1.55
C PHE A 80 -0.33 -0.58 0.20
N PRO A 81 0.84 -1.22 0.18
CA PRO A 81 1.40 -1.78 -1.04
C PRO A 81 0.55 -2.96 -1.54
N GLU A 82 0.59 -3.23 -2.84
CA GLU A 82 0.00 -4.44 -3.41
C GLU A 82 0.91 -5.66 -3.25
N THR A 83 2.22 -5.43 -3.34
CA THR A 83 3.28 -6.41 -3.11
C THR A 83 4.10 -5.97 -1.93
N LEU A 84 4.09 -6.76 -0.85
CA LEU A 84 4.74 -6.42 0.41
C LEU A 84 6.25 -6.68 0.35
N PHE A 85 6.62 -7.84 -0.20
CA PHE A 85 7.99 -8.32 -0.13
C PHE A 85 8.29 -9.24 -1.31
N VAL A 86 9.46 -9.06 -1.92
CA VAL A 86 10.02 -9.98 -2.92
C VAL A 86 11.51 -10.13 -2.67
N GLU A 87 11.96 -11.37 -2.45
CA GLU A 87 13.38 -11.72 -2.41
C GLU A 87 13.63 -12.83 -3.43
N PRO A 88 14.30 -12.54 -4.56
CA PRO A 88 14.55 -13.52 -5.60
C PRO A 88 15.76 -14.44 -5.29
N SER A 89 16.60 -14.08 -4.33
CA SER A 89 17.91 -14.71 -4.10
C SER A 89 18.18 -15.04 -2.63
N LEU A 90 17.23 -15.73 -1.99
CA LEU A 90 17.43 -16.20 -0.62
C LEU A 90 18.19 -17.53 -0.60
N ILE A 91 19.36 -17.56 0.05
CA ILE A 91 20.20 -18.74 0.18
C ILE A 91 19.97 -19.37 1.56
N THR A 92 19.68 -20.67 1.59
CA THR A 92 19.51 -21.41 2.85
C THR A 92 20.86 -21.70 3.51
N ASP A 93 20.86 -21.81 4.83
CA ASP A 93 22.02 -22.27 5.59
C ASP A 93 22.33 -23.77 5.35
N SER A 94 23.34 -24.29 6.06
CA SER A 94 23.74 -25.69 5.96
C SER A 94 22.70 -26.71 6.42
N ALA A 95 21.65 -26.27 7.10
CA ALA A 95 20.50 -27.07 7.53
C ALA A 95 19.30 -26.94 6.57
N GLY A 96 19.41 -26.13 5.51
CA GLY A 96 18.32 -25.89 4.56
C GLY A 96 17.30 -24.87 5.06
N VAL A 97 17.65 -24.05 6.06
CA VAL A 97 16.77 -23.03 6.65
C VAL A 97 17.17 -21.65 6.16
N ALA A 98 16.18 -20.82 5.85
CA ALA A 98 16.36 -19.39 5.62
C ALA A 98 15.33 -18.63 6.45
N VAL A 99 15.76 -17.53 7.07
CA VAL A 99 14.92 -16.66 7.89
C VAL A 99 14.93 -15.28 7.28
N VAL A 100 13.74 -14.71 7.10
CA VAL A 100 13.56 -13.36 6.55
C VAL A 100 12.66 -12.59 7.49
N THR A 101 13.05 -11.36 7.78
CA THR A 101 12.27 -10.41 8.57
C THR A 101 11.92 -9.23 7.66
N PHE A 102 10.64 -8.85 7.63
CA PHE A 102 10.15 -7.70 6.89
C PHE A 102 9.02 -7.04 7.69
N ASP A 103 8.82 -5.74 7.46
CA ASP A 103 7.74 -4.99 8.09
C ASP A 103 6.40 -5.31 7.42
N MET A 104 5.35 -5.43 8.22
CA MET A 104 4.02 -5.71 7.72
C MET A 104 3.33 -4.43 7.25
N ALA A 105 2.62 -4.52 6.13
CA ALA A 105 1.79 -3.42 5.63
C ALA A 105 0.59 -3.14 6.54
N ASP A 106 0.02 -1.95 6.37
CA ASP A 106 -1.15 -1.48 7.12
C ASP A 106 -2.48 -2.09 6.66
N SER A 107 -2.44 -2.95 5.64
CA SER A 107 -3.60 -3.68 5.14
C SER A 107 -4.01 -4.78 6.12
N ILE A 108 -5.19 -4.65 6.70
CA ILE A 108 -5.82 -5.64 7.58
C ILE A 108 -6.49 -6.70 6.71
N THR A 109 -5.69 -7.61 6.18
CA THR A 109 -6.13 -8.63 5.24
C THR A 109 -5.24 -9.86 5.27
N ASP A 110 -5.65 -10.90 4.54
CA ASP A 110 -4.84 -12.09 4.33
C ASP A 110 -3.88 -11.87 3.16
N TRP A 111 -2.59 -12.04 3.43
CA TRP A 111 -1.53 -11.95 2.44
C TRP A 111 -1.18 -13.32 1.90
N ARG A 112 -0.92 -13.42 0.60
CA ARG A 112 -0.45 -14.65 -0.03
C ARG A 112 1.07 -14.68 -0.02
N LEU A 113 1.65 -15.58 0.77
CA LEU A 113 3.07 -15.94 0.71
C LEU A 113 3.24 -17.03 -0.34
N THR A 114 4.10 -16.81 -1.33
CA THR A 114 4.55 -17.85 -2.27
C THR A 114 6.05 -18.02 -2.13
N ALA A 115 6.51 -19.26 -1.97
CA ALA A 115 7.93 -19.59 -1.91
C ALA A 115 8.24 -20.66 -2.95
N GLN A 116 9.27 -20.42 -3.77
CA GLN A 116 9.77 -21.35 -4.78
C GLN A 116 11.24 -21.64 -4.49
N ALA A 117 11.64 -22.90 -4.45
CA ALA A 117 12.99 -23.32 -4.11
C ALA A 117 13.63 -24.10 -5.25
N SER A 118 14.92 -23.87 -5.48
CA SER A 118 15.75 -24.67 -6.39
C SER A 118 17.02 -25.15 -5.69
N ALA A 119 17.26 -26.45 -5.73
CA ALA A 119 18.48 -27.06 -5.23
C ALA A 119 19.53 -27.23 -6.34
N ASN A 120 20.81 -27.22 -5.95
CA ASN A 120 21.91 -27.37 -6.92
C ASN A 120 21.93 -28.73 -7.63
N ASP A 121 21.24 -29.73 -7.09
CA ASP A 121 21.06 -31.05 -7.70
C ASP A 121 19.87 -31.11 -8.67
N GLY A 122 19.25 -29.97 -8.98
CA GLY A 122 18.14 -29.85 -9.94
C GLY A 122 16.76 -30.10 -9.36
N ARG A 123 16.61 -30.33 -8.05
CA ARG A 123 15.30 -30.43 -7.42
C ARG A 123 14.64 -29.07 -7.28
N LEU A 124 13.33 -29.03 -7.52
CA LEU A 124 12.48 -27.85 -7.39
C LEU A 124 11.40 -28.09 -6.34
N GLY A 125 10.98 -27.04 -5.64
CA GLY A 125 9.86 -27.06 -4.71
C GLY A 125 9.09 -25.75 -4.76
N SER A 126 7.79 -25.79 -4.45
CA SER A 126 6.97 -24.58 -4.34
C SER A 126 5.92 -24.78 -3.26
N THR A 127 5.61 -23.73 -2.51
CA THR A 127 4.48 -23.69 -1.58
C THR A 127 3.78 -22.34 -1.63
N THR A 128 2.52 -22.30 -1.20
CA THR A 128 1.73 -21.08 -1.05
C THR A 128 0.95 -21.15 0.26
N GLU A 129 1.08 -20.13 1.09
CA GLU A 129 0.45 -20.04 2.40
C GLU A 129 -0.22 -18.68 2.59
N ALA A 130 -1.20 -18.60 3.50
CA ALA A 130 -1.85 -17.35 3.88
C ALA A 130 -1.25 -16.79 5.17
N LEU A 131 -0.84 -15.53 5.14
CA LEU A 131 -0.38 -14.76 6.30
C LEU A 131 -1.48 -13.77 6.70
N ARG A 132 -2.20 -14.09 7.78
CA ARG A 132 -3.34 -13.29 8.26
C ARG A 132 -2.88 -12.08 9.07
N CYS A 133 -3.27 -10.88 8.64
CA CYS A 133 -3.12 -9.65 9.41
C CYS A 133 -4.49 -9.16 9.87
N PHE A 134 -4.66 -9.07 11.19
CA PHE A 134 -5.95 -8.76 11.78
C PHE A 134 -5.80 -7.81 12.97
N GLN A 135 -6.76 -6.90 13.11
CA GLN A 135 -6.90 -5.97 14.21
C GLN A 135 -8.34 -6.03 14.70
N ASP A 136 -8.56 -6.06 16.01
CA ASP A 136 -9.89 -6.30 16.59
C ASP A 136 -10.85 -5.11 16.44
N PHE A 137 -10.31 -3.91 16.23
CA PHE A 137 -11.08 -2.70 15.94
C PHE A 137 -10.34 -1.85 14.91
N PHE A 138 -11.02 -1.52 13.81
CA PHE A 138 -10.45 -0.68 12.76
C PHE A 138 -11.53 0.04 11.95
N ILE A 139 -11.13 1.13 11.30
CA ILE A 139 -11.93 1.86 10.34
C ILE A 139 -11.37 1.67 8.92
N ASP A 140 -12.22 1.66 7.92
CA ASP A 140 -11.78 1.59 6.53
C ASP A 140 -12.52 2.63 5.69
N ILE A 141 -11.82 3.17 4.69
CA ILE A 141 -12.39 4.16 3.77
C ILE A 141 -12.28 3.62 2.35
N SER A 142 -13.40 3.65 1.64
CA SER A 142 -13.46 3.22 0.25
C SER A 142 -13.52 4.47 -0.64
N LEU A 143 -12.41 4.78 -1.28
CA LEU A 143 -12.31 5.90 -2.22
C LEU A 143 -12.22 5.37 -3.64
N PRO A 144 -12.81 6.08 -4.63
CA PRO A 144 -12.54 5.78 -6.03
C PRO A 144 -11.06 6.08 -6.36
N VAL A 145 -10.58 5.50 -7.46
CA VAL A 145 -9.20 5.71 -7.92
C VAL A 145 -8.97 7.18 -8.31
N GLU A 146 -9.97 7.78 -8.93
CA GLU A 146 -9.94 9.17 -9.41
C GLU A 146 -11.26 9.87 -9.08
N MET A 147 -11.18 11.18 -8.83
CA MET A 147 -12.32 12.08 -8.60
C MET A 147 -12.18 13.33 -9.45
N THR A 148 -13.29 13.99 -9.77
CA THR A 148 -13.26 15.29 -10.46
C THR A 148 -13.30 16.43 -9.46
N GLN A 149 -12.66 17.55 -9.80
CA GLN A 149 -12.82 18.80 -9.07
C GLN A 149 -14.29 19.26 -9.11
N HIS A 150 -14.74 19.91 -8.04
CA HIS A 150 -16.09 20.42 -7.82
C HIS A 150 -17.20 19.37 -7.67
N ASP A 151 -16.88 18.08 -7.74
CA ASP A 151 -17.84 17.01 -7.44
C ASP A 151 -18.18 16.96 -5.94
N GLU A 152 -19.44 16.68 -5.65
CA GLU A 152 -19.92 16.35 -4.30
C GLU A 152 -19.86 14.83 -4.09
N PHE A 153 -19.16 14.41 -3.04
CA PHE A 153 -18.95 13.02 -2.73
C PHE A 153 -19.23 12.72 -1.26
N HIS A 154 -19.82 11.57 -1.02
CA HIS A 154 -20.07 11.07 0.33
C HIS A 154 -19.00 10.04 0.64
N VAL A 155 -17.94 10.45 1.34
CA VAL A 155 -16.84 9.54 1.72
C VAL A 155 -17.40 8.45 2.61
N PRO A 156 -17.42 7.18 2.15
CA PRO A 156 -17.89 6.08 2.97
C PRO A 156 -16.78 5.66 3.94
N CYS A 157 -17.06 5.74 5.23
CA CYS A 157 -16.22 5.21 6.29
C CYS A 157 -16.93 4.03 6.96
N VAL A 158 -16.32 2.86 6.90
CA VAL A 158 -16.84 1.64 7.52
C VAL A 158 -16.07 1.40 8.82
N ILE A 159 -16.80 1.10 9.88
CA ILE A 159 -16.28 0.89 11.23
C ILE A 159 -16.52 -0.58 11.57
N TYR A 160 -15.46 -1.28 11.95
CA TYR A 160 -15.49 -2.70 12.32
C TYR A 160 -15.19 -2.85 13.80
N ASN A 161 -16.12 -3.46 14.55
CA ASN A 161 -15.91 -3.81 15.95
C ASN A 161 -15.92 -5.33 16.13
N TYR A 162 -14.74 -5.96 16.16
CA TYR A 162 -14.60 -7.39 16.44
C TYR A 162 -14.29 -7.69 17.92
N LEU A 163 -14.28 -6.68 18.79
CA LEU A 163 -14.16 -6.87 20.24
C LEU A 163 -15.42 -7.53 20.81
N SER A 164 -15.28 -8.17 21.96
CA SER A 164 -16.39 -8.82 22.67
C SER A 164 -17.22 -7.86 23.55
N ALA A 165 -17.02 -6.55 23.41
CA ALA A 165 -17.68 -5.53 24.23
C ALA A 165 -18.41 -4.48 23.36
N ASP A 166 -19.51 -3.96 23.89
CA ASP A 166 -20.14 -2.76 23.34
C ASP A 166 -19.19 -1.56 23.53
N GLN A 167 -19.12 -0.69 22.54
CA GLN A 167 -18.35 0.54 22.63
C GLN A 167 -19.00 1.68 21.85
N GLN A 168 -18.83 2.89 22.37
CA GLN A 168 -19.14 4.10 21.63
C GLN A 168 -17.87 4.57 20.91
N VAL A 169 -17.99 4.79 19.61
CA VAL A 169 -16.89 5.18 18.73
C VAL A 169 -17.12 6.59 18.24
N PHE A 170 -16.15 7.48 18.48
CA PHE A 170 -16.11 8.81 17.88
C PHE A 170 -15.28 8.75 16.60
N VAL A 171 -15.89 9.02 15.46
CA VAL A 171 -15.21 9.03 14.15
C VAL A 171 -15.16 10.44 13.62
N GLN A 172 -13.99 10.87 13.17
CA GLN A 172 -13.75 12.23 12.71
C GLN A 172 -12.97 12.23 11.40
N LEU A 173 -13.48 12.97 10.41
CA LEU A 173 -12.76 13.30 9.19
C LEU A 173 -11.83 14.50 9.43
N SER A 174 -10.57 14.36 9.04
CA SER A 174 -9.58 15.43 9.15
C SER A 174 -9.85 16.56 8.15
N CYS A 175 -9.92 17.80 8.63
CA CYS A 175 -10.07 18.97 7.77
C CYS A 175 -8.83 19.16 6.88
N ALA A 176 -9.05 19.45 5.60
CA ALA A 176 -7.98 19.83 4.68
C ALA A 176 -8.42 20.98 3.77
N SER A 177 -7.46 21.72 3.22
CA SER A 177 -7.73 22.90 2.38
C SER A 177 -8.25 22.58 0.98
N TRP A 178 -8.20 21.31 0.56
CA TRP A 178 -8.53 20.88 -0.80
C TRP A 178 -9.98 20.38 -0.94
N PHE A 179 -10.78 20.40 0.12
CA PHE A 179 -12.21 20.09 0.06
C PHE A 179 -13.00 20.97 1.04
N THR A 180 -14.28 21.17 0.74
CA THR A 180 -15.24 21.86 1.61
C THR A 180 -16.19 20.84 2.21
N SER A 181 -16.37 20.85 3.53
CA SER A 181 -17.40 20.03 4.19
C SER A 181 -18.80 20.58 3.92
N ILE A 182 -19.69 19.74 3.40
CA ILE A 182 -21.10 20.11 3.16
C ILE A 182 -21.95 19.79 4.39
N GLY A 183 -21.52 18.81 5.20
CA GLY A 183 -22.23 18.35 6.39
C GLY A 183 -21.30 18.01 7.55
N PRO A 184 -21.75 17.19 8.50
CA PRO A 184 -20.98 16.87 9.70
C PRO A 184 -19.68 16.14 9.34
N MET A 185 -18.59 16.56 10.00
CA MET A 185 -17.25 15.96 9.84
C MET A 185 -16.93 14.99 10.97
N ASP A 186 -17.85 14.79 11.90
CA ASP A 186 -17.74 13.92 13.05
C ASP A 186 -19.05 13.16 13.30
N HIS A 187 -18.91 11.94 13.80
CA HIS A 187 -20.03 11.06 14.15
C HIS A 187 -19.72 10.33 15.44
N ILE A 188 -20.74 10.16 16.29
CA ILE A 188 -20.70 9.24 17.42
C ILE A 188 -21.55 8.03 17.05
N VAL A 189 -20.95 6.85 17.10
CA VAL A 189 -21.58 5.59 16.70
C VAL A 189 -21.47 4.58 17.82
N ASP A 190 -22.61 4.12 18.33
CA ASP A 190 -22.64 2.99 19.26
C ASP A 190 -22.49 1.68 18.47
N MET A 191 -21.54 0.84 18.88
CA MET A 191 -21.15 -0.40 18.20
C MET A 191 -21.29 -1.58 19.17
N SER A 192 -22.05 -2.59 18.78
CA SER A 192 -22.11 -3.86 19.50
C SER A 192 -20.97 -4.82 19.10
N PRO A 193 -20.70 -5.86 19.90
CA PRO A 193 -19.72 -6.90 19.57
C PRO A 193 -19.97 -7.54 18.20
N GLY A 194 -18.94 -7.57 17.36
CA GLY A 194 -19.01 -8.13 16.00
C GLY A 194 -19.80 -7.27 15.00
N GLU A 195 -20.24 -6.07 15.38
CA GLU A 195 -21.04 -5.20 14.52
C GLU A 195 -20.15 -4.45 13.50
N VAL A 196 -20.73 -4.17 12.34
CA VAL A 196 -20.15 -3.34 11.28
C VAL A 196 -21.14 -2.24 10.94
N LYS A 197 -20.70 -0.98 10.99
CA LYS A 197 -21.51 0.19 10.62
C LYS A 197 -20.78 1.06 9.61
N SER A 198 -21.54 1.85 8.85
CA SER A 198 -20.99 2.82 7.92
C SER A 198 -21.50 4.21 8.24
N VAL A 199 -20.60 5.19 8.19
CA VAL A 199 -20.90 6.61 8.26
C VAL A 199 -20.42 7.28 6.98
N TYR A 200 -21.07 8.38 6.61
CA TYR A 200 -20.76 9.10 5.40
C TYR A 200 -20.37 10.54 5.74
N PHE A 201 -19.30 11.02 5.13
CA PHE A 201 -18.86 12.41 5.23
C PHE A 201 -19.11 13.11 3.89
N PRO A 202 -20.15 13.97 3.80
CA PRO A 202 -20.42 14.71 2.57
C PRO A 202 -19.42 15.86 2.40
N VAL A 203 -18.64 15.81 1.32
CA VAL A 203 -17.61 16.79 0.98
C VAL A 203 -17.75 17.22 -0.48
N ARG A 204 -17.42 18.48 -0.77
CA ARG A 204 -17.19 18.98 -2.13
C ARG A 204 -15.69 19.08 -2.36
N ILE A 205 -15.21 18.53 -3.45
CA ILE A 205 -13.78 18.54 -3.78
C ILE A 205 -13.42 19.88 -4.44
N ASP A 206 -12.39 20.57 -3.97
CA ASP A 206 -12.01 21.88 -4.51
C ASP A 206 -10.56 21.90 -5.07
N GLY A 207 -9.66 21.04 -4.58
CA GLY A 207 -8.26 20.98 -5.02
C GLY A 207 -8.02 20.00 -6.17
N VAL A 208 -6.84 20.10 -6.80
CA VAL A 208 -6.39 19.22 -7.90
C VAL A 208 -5.12 18.45 -7.50
N GLY A 209 -4.91 17.27 -8.12
CA GLY A 209 -3.72 16.44 -7.94
C GLY A 209 -3.87 15.32 -6.91
N SER A 210 -2.76 14.74 -6.45
CA SER A 210 -2.77 13.71 -5.40
C SER A 210 -2.97 14.34 -4.03
N LYS A 211 -4.08 14.01 -3.37
CA LYS A 211 -4.41 14.48 -2.02
C LYS A 211 -4.60 13.30 -1.07
N ALA A 212 -4.17 13.47 0.18
CA ALA A 212 -4.40 12.50 1.23
C ALA A 212 -5.64 12.88 2.04
N LEU A 213 -6.52 11.90 2.25
CA LEU A 213 -7.71 12.01 3.09
C LEU A 213 -7.52 11.13 4.32
N THR A 214 -7.64 11.70 5.51
CA THR A 214 -7.41 10.99 6.78
C THR A 214 -8.68 10.98 7.63
N VAL A 215 -9.05 9.80 8.11
CA VAL A 215 -10.14 9.60 9.08
C VAL A 215 -9.57 9.00 10.36
N TYR A 216 -10.05 9.48 11.49
CA TYR A 216 -9.71 9.00 12.82
C TYR A 216 -10.93 8.32 13.46
N GLY A 217 -10.71 7.21 14.15
CA GLY A 217 -11.71 6.49 14.92
C GLY A 217 -11.21 6.25 16.34
N TYR A 218 -11.90 6.83 17.31
CA TYR A 218 -11.59 6.74 18.72
C TYR A 218 -12.62 5.85 19.40
N GLY A 219 -12.20 4.65 19.81
CA GLY A 219 -13.01 3.73 20.60
C GLY A 219 -12.70 3.85 22.09
N ALA A 220 -13.54 3.24 22.92
CA ALA A 220 -13.29 3.18 24.36
C ALA A 220 -12.05 2.34 24.72
N PHE A 221 -11.73 1.34 23.89
CA PHE A 221 -10.65 0.38 24.15
C PHE A 221 -9.47 0.49 23.19
N MET A 222 -9.73 0.86 21.94
CA MET A 222 -8.73 0.93 20.87
C MET A 222 -9.04 2.11 19.96
N ASN A 223 -7.98 2.70 19.39
CA ASN A 223 -8.08 3.77 18.42
C ASN A 223 -7.47 3.28 17.10
N ASP A 224 -8.00 3.76 15.99
CA ASP A 224 -7.46 3.51 14.66
C ASP A 224 -7.54 4.78 13.81
N ALA A 225 -6.63 4.93 12.86
CA ALA A 225 -6.66 6.02 11.91
C ALA A 225 -6.18 5.53 10.56
N ILE A 226 -6.83 5.97 9.49
CA ILE A 226 -6.52 5.59 8.12
C ILE A 226 -6.36 6.82 7.26
N SER A 227 -5.32 6.83 6.43
CA SER A 227 -5.10 7.86 5.42
C SER A 227 -4.91 7.22 4.06
N ARG A 228 -5.74 7.63 3.08
CA ARG A 228 -5.66 7.17 1.70
C ARG A 228 -5.39 8.34 0.77
N VAL A 229 -4.52 8.11 -0.20
CA VAL A 229 -4.27 9.06 -1.28
C VAL A 229 -5.32 8.83 -2.37
N LEU A 230 -5.92 9.91 -2.83
CA LEU A 230 -6.82 9.94 -3.98
C LEU A 230 -6.27 10.91 -5.02
N ARG A 231 -6.55 10.64 -6.30
CA ARG A 231 -6.17 11.50 -7.40
C ARG A 231 -7.37 12.35 -7.82
N ILE A 232 -7.20 13.66 -7.84
CA ILE A 232 -8.23 14.60 -8.29
C ILE A 232 -7.84 15.15 -9.65
N ILE A 233 -8.74 15.00 -10.61
CA ILE A 233 -8.63 15.49 -11.98
C ILE A 233 -9.36 16.83 -12.06
N PRO A 234 -8.81 17.84 -12.75
CA PRO A 234 -9.51 19.09 -13.03
C PRO A 234 -10.81 18.85 -13.84
N ASP A 235 -11.80 19.72 -13.67
CA ASP A 235 -13.09 19.67 -14.39
C ASP A 235 -13.06 20.32 -15.79
N GLY A 236 -11.88 20.72 -16.25
CA GLY A 236 -11.66 21.35 -17.55
C GLY A 236 -11.34 20.37 -18.69
N GLU A 237 -11.24 20.91 -19.91
CA GLU A 237 -10.76 20.16 -21.07
C GLU A 237 -9.22 20.14 -21.10
N PRO A 238 -8.57 18.97 -21.22
CA PRO A 238 -7.12 18.89 -21.25
C PRO A 238 -6.58 19.49 -22.56
N VAL A 239 -5.81 20.58 -22.44
CA VAL A 239 -5.08 21.17 -23.56
C VAL A 239 -3.64 20.66 -23.53
N THR A 240 -3.24 19.96 -24.59
CA THR A 240 -1.88 19.42 -24.70
C THR A 240 -1.04 20.22 -25.69
N GLY A 241 0.20 20.50 -25.32
CA GLY A 241 1.22 21.09 -26.18
C GLY A 241 2.42 20.17 -26.27
N THR A 242 3.06 20.08 -27.44
CA THR A 242 4.29 19.30 -27.60
C THR A 242 5.29 20.09 -28.41
N VAL A 243 6.50 20.20 -27.87
CA VAL A 243 7.66 20.77 -28.57
C VAL A 243 8.73 19.70 -28.63
N SER A 244 9.26 19.45 -29.82
CA SER A 244 10.34 18.50 -30.05
C SER A 244 11.50 19.21 -30.74
N THR A 245 12.71 19.00 -30.25
CA THR A 245 13.94 19.60 -30.79
C THR A 245 15.13 18.67 -30.61
N SER A 246 16.16 18.84 -31.43
CA SER A 246 17.45 18.18 -31.24
C SER A 246 18.33 18.99 -30.27
N LEU A 247 18.81 18.35 -29.20
CA LEU A 247 19.67 19.00 -28.23
C LEU A 247 21.13 19.06 -28.74
N GLY A 248 21.62 20.26 -29.03
CA GLY A 248 23.03 20.54 -29.34
C GLY A 248 23.84 20.85 -28.07
N ASN A 249 24.19 22.12 -27.86
CA ASN A 249 24.88 22.56 -26.64
C ASN A 249 23.92 23.01 -25.54
N ALA A 250 23.12 24.05 -25.81
CA ALA A 250 22.07 24.56 -24.93
C ALA A 250 20.89 25.05 -25.79
N GLN A 251 19.68 24.72 -25.36
CA GLN A 251 18.43 25.10 -26.02
C GLN A 251 17.47 25.65 -24.96
N ASN A 252 16.92 26.84 -25.21
CA ASN A 252 15.84 27.38 -24.39
C ASN A 252 14.52 27.03 -25.07
N ILE A 253 13.69 26.26 -24.39
CA ILE A 253 12.34 25.91 -24.84
C ILE A 253 11.36 26.71 -23.99
N VAL A 254 10.52 27.52 -24.65
CA VAL A 254 9.46 28.28 -23.99
C VAL A 254 8.16 27.53 -24.20
N PHE A 255 7.44 27.28 -23.11
CA PHE A 255 6.10 26.71 -23.12
C PHE A 255 5.12 27.76 -22.61
N ASP A 256 4.16 28.13 -23.45
CA ASP A 256 3.11 29.08 -23.09
C ASP A 256 1.93 28.32 -22.47
N ILE A 257 1.68 28.57 -21.18
CA ILE A 257 0.52 28.03 -20.47
C ILE A 257 -0.67 28.96 -20.74
N PRO A 258 -1.83 28.44 -21.17
CA PRO A 258 -3.01 29.26 -21.42
C PRO A 258 -3.43 30.10 -20.20
N PRO A 259 -3.92 31.33 -20.40
CA PRO A 259 -4.33 32.20 -19.29
C PRO A 259 -5.55 31.69 -18.50
N MET A 260 -6.31 30.75 -19.07
CA MET A 260 -7.48 30.11 -18.46
C MET A 260 -7.14 28.71 -17.88
N HIS A 261 -5.88 28.43 -17.56
CA HIS A 261 -5.50 27.16 -16.94
C HIS A 261 -6.07 27.05 -15.51
N ILE A 262 -6.34 25.82 -15.09
CA ILE A 262 -6.75 25.51 -13.72
C ILE A 262 -5.47 25.44 -12.86
N PRO A 263 -5.40 26.16 -11.73
CA PRO A 263 -4.24 26.10 -10.85
C PRO A 263 -3.95 24.65 -10.40
N ASP A 264 -2.67 24.31 -10.30
CA ASP A 264 -2.17 22.97 -9.91
C ASP A 264 -2.53 21.82 -10.87
N ALA A 265 -3.11 22.11 -12.04
CA ALA A 265 -3.40 21.11 -13.06
C ALA A 265 -2.30 20.96 -14.13
N ASP A 266 -1.30 21.84 -14.14
CA ASP A 266 -0.27 21.85 -15.18
C ASP A 266 0.74 20.71 -14.99
N GLU A 267 0.86 19.84 -15.99
CA GLU A 267 1.85 18.75 -16.02
C GLU A 267 2.82 18.95 -17.19
N CYS A 268 4.13 18.94 -16.91
CA CYS A 268 5.18 19.04 -17.92
C CYS A 268 6.04 17.77 -17.90
N ILE A 269 5.99 17.01 -18.99
CA ILE A 269 6.79 15.78 -19.16
C ILE A 269 7.91 16.07 -20.16
N ILE A 270 9.15 16.03 -19.68
CA ILE A 270 10.34 16.17 -20.52
C ILE A 270 10.87 14.79 -20.86
N LYS A 271 10.87 14.46 -22.16
CA LYS A 271 11.47 13.21 -22.68
C LYS A 271 12.73 13.53 -23.45
N ILE A 272 13.84 12.89 -23.06
CA ILE A 272 15.15 13.05 -23.69
C ILE A 272 15.52 11.72 -24.36
N TYR A 273 15.76 11.77 -25.66
CA TYR A 273 16.19 10.62 -26.45
C TYR A 273 17.65 10.78 -26.84
N ALA A 274 18.45 9.72 -26.67
CA ALA A 274 19.85 9.70 -27.07
C ALA A 274 20.04 9.68 -28.60
N GLY A 275 18.99 9.37 -29.37
CA GLY A 275 19.00 9.38 -30.83
C GLY A 275 17.63 9.16 -31.45
N TYR A 276 17.51 9.43 -32.75
CA TYR A 276 16.24 9.39 -33.49
C TYR A 276 15.57 8.01 -33.51
N VAL A 277 16.35 6.93 -33.44
CA VAL A 277 15.81 5.56 -33.46
C VAL A 277 15.01 5.26 -32.18
N THR A 278 15.41 5.81 -31.04
CA THR A 278 14.73 5.58 -29.74
C THR A 278 13.32 6.19 -29.75
N GLN A 279 13.13 7.34 -30.40
CA GLN A 279 11.82 7.98 -30.52
C GLN A 279 10.85 7.15 -31.38
N VAL A 280 11.33 6.52 -32.46
CA VAL A 280 10.51 5.67 -33.33
C VAL A 280 10.05 4.41 -32.59
N ILE A 281 10.92 3.81 -31.78
CA ILE A 281 10.58 2.63 -30.97
C ILE A 281 9.44 2.94 -30.00
N GLU A 282 9.50 4.06 -29.27
CA GLU A 282 8.41 4.46 -28.37
C GLU A 282 7.12 4.75 -29.14
N GLY A 283 7.20 5.39 -30.32
CA GLY A 283 6.03 5.61 -31.18
C GLY A 283 5.35 4.31 -31.61
N VAL A 284 6.14 3.29 -31.96
CA VAL A 284 5.64 1.95 -32.28
C VAL A 284 5.02 1.29 -31.04
N GLU A 285 5.64 1.39 -29.87
CA GLU A 285 5.07 0.87 -28.61
C GLU A 285 3.74 1.56 -28.26
N SER A 286 3.61 2.86 -28.51
CA SER A 286 2.35 3.59 -28.28
C SER A 286 1.23 3.13 -29.22
N LEU A 287 1.53 2.68 -30.44
CA LEU A 287 0.56 2.07 -31.35
C LEU A 287 0.13 0.67 -30.88
N VAL A 288 0.95 0.00 -30.08
CA VAL A 288 0.69 -1.34 -29.53
C VAL A 288 -0.07 -1.28 -28.19
N LYS A 289 -0.47 -0.10 -27.72
CA LYS A 289 -1.33 0.02 -26.53
C LYS A 289 -2.63 -0.77 -26.74
N LYS A 290 -2.97 -1.58 -25.74
CA LYS A 290 -4.19 -2.39 -25.70
C LYS A 290 -5.40 -1.47 -25.96
N PRO A 291 -6.26 -1.76 -26.96
CA PRO A 291 -7.54 -1.08 -27.05
C PRO A 291 -8.35 -1.52 -25.82
N TYR A 292 -8.64 -0.57 -24.93
CA TYR A 292 -9.69 -0.76 -23.94
C TYR A 292 -11.00 -0.60 -24.72
N GLY A 293 -11.72 -1.70 -24.91
CA GLY A 293 -13.10 -1.70 -25.39
C GLY A 293 -14.06 -1.41 -24.26
#